data_AF-A0A9Q6ZDR3-F1
#
_entry.id   AF-A0A9Q6ZDR3-F1
#
_cell.length_a   1.000
_cell.length_b   1.000
_cell.length_c   1.000
_cell.angle_alpha   90.00
_cell.angle_beta   90.00
_cell.angle_gamma   90.00
#
_symmetry.space_group_name_H-M   'P 1'
#
loop_
_entity.id
_entity.type
_entity.pdbx_description
1 polymer ?
#
loop_
_entity_poly.entity_id
_entity_poly.type
_entity_poly.pdbx_seq_one_letter_code
_entity_poly.pdbx_strand_id
1 'polypeptide(L)'
;MNDMILSSLMGGKIIKQAPPFIALEQALGISVVSHNSDPSWNNVNSRVAKEQQFFPLTLSVDGGTAFTLPYEPLISIEGKNSIVKRSVLKYNEQFSGSTYGTVKERWSTDDYKISITGVLLGENERGTYDQAFPREDFESLKYYLLQGKEIAVTSPIFEIMGIHYIAIEDFSFPFVKGENVLAYEIKALSDVPLQLFE
;
A
#
# COMPACT_ATOMS: atom_id res chain seq x y z
N MET A 1 5.11 3.69 48.12
CA MET A 1 4.59 2.81 49.21
C MET A 1 3.67 1.69 48.68
N ASN A 2 3.09 1.79 47.48
CA ASN A 2 2.23 0.72 46.93
C ASN A 2 3.00 -0.50 46.37
N ASP A 3 4.26 -0.35 45.95
CA ASP A 3 5.04 -1.46 45.41
C ASP A 3 5.50 -2.47 46.48
N MET A 4 5.56 -2.03 47.74
CA MET A 4 5.95 -2.91 48.85
C MET A 4 4.86 -3.95 49.17
N ILE A 5 3.58 -3.60 49.02
CA ILE A 5 2.46 -4.50 49.36
C ILE A 5 2.34 -5.61 48.32
N LEU A 6 2.54 -5.31 47.03
CA LEU A 6 2.49 -6.30 45.97
C LEU A 6 3.69 -7.27 46.02
N SER A 7 4.85 -6.78 46.50
CA SER A 7 6.09 -7.55 46.64
C SER A 7 6.06 -8.61 47.74
N SER A 8 5.18 -8.49 48.74
CA SER A 8 5.04 -9.48 49.81
C SER A 8 4.16 -10.68 49.42
N LEU A 9 3.38 -10.59 48.34
CA LEU A 9 2.43 -11.63 47.92
C LEU A 9 3.04 -12.64 46.94
N MET A 10 4.05 -12.23 46.17
CA MET A 10 4.75 -13.07 45.21
C MET A 10 6.07 -13.53 45.82
N GLY A 11 6.03 -14.60 46.62
CA GLY A 11 7.24 -15.24 47.14
C GLY A 11 8.13 -15.74 46.00
N GLY A 12 9.12 -14.96 45.58
CA GLY A 12 10.04 -15.34 44.53
C GLY A 12 10.99 -14.21 44.12
N LYS A 13 12.27 -14.40 44.43
CA LYS A 13 13.48 -13.66 43.99
C LYS A 13 13.26 -12.42 43.09
N ILE A 14 13.70 -11.27 43.60
CA ILE A 14 13.89 -10.02 42.87
C ILE A 14 14.85 -10.26 41.70
N ILE A 15 14.34 -10.35 40.48
CA ILE A 15 15.14 -10.20 39.27
C ILE A 15 15.23 -8.69 39.03
N LYS A 16 16.39 -8.07 39.33
CA LYS A 16 16.65 -6.69 38.92
C LYS A 16 16.70 -6.66 37.40
N GLN A 17 15.61 -6.22 36.77
CA GLN A 17 15.52 -6.04 35.33
C GLN A 17 16.45 -4.90 34.90
N ALA A 18 17.18 -5.12 33.81
CA ALA A 18 18.20 -4.18 33.33
C ALA A 18 17.56 -2.84 32.91
N PRO A 19 18.23 -1.69 33.15
CA PRO A 19 17.69 -0.35 32.92
C PRO A 19 17.11 -0.06 31.52
N PRO A 20 17.57 -0.63 30.39
CA PRO A 20 16.97 -0.31 29.09
C PRO A 20 15.54 -0.85 28.93
N PHE A 21 15.10 -1.82 29.72
CA PHE A 21 13.75 -2.38 29.61
C PHE A 21 12.67 -1.55 30.34
N ILE A 22 13.02 -0.80 31.39
CA ILE A 22 12.07 0.09 32.10
C ILE A 22 11.66 1.25 31.18
N ALA A 23 12.61 1.80 30.42
CA ALA A 23 12.33 2.85 29.43
C ALA A 23 11.43 2.32 28.29
N LEU A 24 11.60 1.04 27.91
CA LEU A 24 10.78 0.39 26.89
C LEU A 24 9.34 0.14 27.39
N GLU A 25 9.16 -0.30 28.64
CA GLU A 25 7.82 -0.46 29.25
C GLU A 25 7.10 0.88 29.43
N GLN A 26 7.81 1.94 29.81
CA GLN A 26 7.22 3.28 29.91
C GLN A 26 6.86 3.86 28.52
N ALA A 27 7.65 3.56 27.49
CA ALA A 27 7.32 3.96 26.12
C ALA A 27 6.15 3.15 25.52
N LEU A 28 6.06 1.85 25.83
CA LEU A 28 5.00 0.98 25.32
C LEU A 28 3.69 1.11 26.13
N GLY A 29 3.77 1.44 27.42
CA GLY A 29 2.64 1.64 28.33
C GLY A 29 1.83 2.92 28.11
N ILE A 30 2.31 3.83 27.26
CA ILE A 30 1.60 5.06 26.84
C ILE A 30 0.71 4.79 25.60
N SER A 31 0.86 3.64 24.93
CA SER A 31 0.16 3.35 23.67
C SER A 31 -1.08 2.44 23.78
N VAL A 32 -1.47 2.01 24.98
CA VAL A 32 -2.75 1.30 25.16
C VAL A 32 -3.87 2.33 25.37
N VAL A 33 -4.34 2.87 24.26
CA VAL A 33 -5.65 3.54 24.08
C VAL A 33 -6.10 4.36 25.30
N SER A 34 -5.69 5.63 25.36
CA SER A 34 -6.46 6.63 26.08
C SER A 34 -7.88 6.63 25.48
N HIS A 35 -8.84 6.10 26.24
CA HIS A 35 -10.25 6.19 25.91
C HIS A 35 -10.70 7.62 26.23
N ASN A 36 -10.28 8.57 25.39
CA ASN A 36 -10.88 9.89 25.34
C ASN A 36 -12.32 9.67 24.85
N SER A 37 -13.26 9.73 25.78
CA SER A 37 -14.70 9.76 25.49
C SER A 37 -15.11 11.12 24.95
N ASP A 38 -14.49 11.55 23.85
CA ASP A 38 -15.02 12.60 22.99
C ASP A 38 -15.71 11.91 21.81
N PRO A 39 -17.03 11.65 21.86
CA PRO A 39 -17.76 11.21 20.69
C PRO A 39 -18.06 12.44 19.82
N SER A 40 -17.03 13.05 19.23
CA SER A 40 -17.23 13.84 18.02
C SER A 40 -17.02 12.95 16.79
N TRP A 41 -17.81 11.87 16.72
CA TRP A 41 -17.98 11.03 15.51
C TRP A 41 -18.72 11.77 14.39
N ASN A 42 -18.63 13.10 14.33
CA ASN A 42 -19.42 13.90 13.40
C ASN A 42 -18.72 14.12 12.05
N ASN A 43 -17.52 13.57 11.82
CA ASN A 43 -16.76 13.75 10.56
C ASN A 43 -15.92 12.53 10.15
N VAL A 44 -16.40 11.30 10.40
CA VAL A 44 -15.63 10.09 10.05
C VAL A 44 -15.56 9.83 8.53
N ASN A 45 -16.41 10.49 7.73
CA ASN A 45 -16.43 10.38 6.27
C ASN A 45 -15.74 11.55 5.56
N SER A 46 -15.01 12.41 6.27
CA SER A 46 -14.34 13.56 5.64
C SER A 46 -13.18 13.09 4.74
N ARG A 47 -13.11 13.64 3.52
CA ARG A 47 -12.00 13.42 2.58
C ARG A 47 -10.68 13.72 3.30
N VAL A 48 -9.73 12.77 3.25
CA VAL A 48 -8.44 12.94 3.93
C VAL A 48 -7.55 13.81 3.03
N ALA A 49 -7.03 14.91 3.57
CA ALA A 49 -6.12 15.77 2.82
C ALA A 49 -4.85 15.00 2.44
N LYS A 50 -4.23 15.35 1.32
CA LYS A 50 -3.03 14.67 0.80
C LYS A 50 -1.92 14.57 1.85
N GLU A 51 -1.78 15.59 2.68
CA GLU A 51 -0.73 15.72 3.71
C GLU A 51 -0.95 14.79 4.91
N GLN A 52 -2.17 14.25 5.07
CA GLN A 52 -2.52 13.33 6.14
C GLN A 52 -2.42 11.86 5.71
N GLN A 53 -2.34 11.59 4.40
CA GLN A 53 -2.14 10.25 3.85
C GLN A 53 -0.65 9.88 3.90
N PHE A 54 -0.33 8.63 4.22
CA PHE A 54 1.05 8.19 4.29
C PHE A 54 1.64 7.95 2.89
N PHE A 55 0.88 7.28 2.02
CA PHE A 55 1.17 7.15 0.59
C PHE A 55 0.02 7.70 -0.27
N PRO A 56 -0.08 9.03 -0.44
CA PRO A 56 -1.05 9.59 -1.37
C PRO A 56 -0.74 9.13 -2.78
N LEU A 57 -1.78 8.77 -3.53
CA LEU A 57 -1.69 8.39 -4.92
C LEU A 57 -2.42 9.42 -5.78
N THR A 58 -1.66 10.09 -6.64
CA THR A 58 -2.15 11.05 -7.62
C THR A 58 -2.07 10.45 -9.02
N LEU A 59 -3.15 10.58 -9.79
CA LEU A 59 -3.25 10.20 -11.19
C LEU A 59 -3.32 11.46 -12.06
N SER A 60 -2.63 11.48 -13.18
CA SER A 60 -2.72 12.55 -14.18
C SER A 60 -2.57 11.97 -15.58
N VAL A 61 -3.19 12.60 -16.57
CA VAL A 61 -3.15 12.20 -17.98
C VAL A 61 -2.82 13.44 -18.80
N ASP A 62 -1.82 13.34 -19.68
CA ASP A 62 -1.35 14.41 -20.58
C ASP A 62 -1.02 15.76 -19.87
N GLY A 63 -0.69 15.74 -18.58
CA GLY A 63 -0.49 16.97 -17.80
C GLY A 63 -1.78 17.77 -17.53
N GLY A 64 -2.94 17.14 -17.70
CA GLY A 64 -4.25 17.67 -17.35
C GLY A 64 -4.49 17.70 -15.84
N THR A 65 -5.75 17.88 -15.45
CA THR A 65 -6.18 17.90 -14.04
C THR A 65 -5.63 16.67 -13.32
N ALA A 66 -4.92 16.87 -12.22
CA ALA A 66 -4.42 15.77 -11.39
C ALA A 66 -5.50 15.38 -10.37
N PHE A 67 -5.76 14.08 -10.24
CA PHE A 67 -6.71 13.55 -9.28
C PHE A 67 -5.97 12.74 -8.22
N THR A 68 -5.99 13.25 -6.99
CA THR A 68 -5.50 12.51 -5.82
C THR A 68 -6.66 11.70 -5.25
N LEU A 69 -6.42 10.42 -4.99
CA LEU A 69 -7.43 9.58 -4.37
C LEU A 69 -7.81 10.12 -2.98
N PRO A 70 -9.12 10.22 -2.66
CA PRO A 70 -9.58 10.86 -1.42
C PRO A 70 -9.23 10.05 -0.16
N TYR A 71 -9.05 8.74 -0.31
CA TYR A 71 -8.66 7.81 0.74
C TYR A 71 -7.39 7.08 0.32
N GLU A 72 -6.54 6.76 1.30
CA GLU A 72 -5.27 6.08 1.05
C GLU A 72 -5.50 4.68 0.47
N PRO A 73 -5.02 4.40 -0.76
CA PRO A 73 -5.17 3.09 -1.36
C PRO A 73 -4.12 2.12 -0.84
N LEU A 74 -4.45 0.84 -0.87
CA LEU A 74 -3.49 -0.24 -0.74
C LEU A 74 -2.83 -0.49 -2.09
N ILE A 75 -1.52 -0.26 -2.15
CA ILE A 75 -0.72 -0.44 -3.36
C ILE A 75 0.16 -1.69 -3.17
N SER A 76 0.00 -2.66 -4.05
CA SER A 76 0.90 -3.82 -4.18
C SER A 76 1.71 -3.67 -5.46
N ILE A 77 3.03 -3.89 -5.36
CA ILE A 77 3.96 -3.82 -6.50
C ILE A 77 4.71 -5.15 -6.56
N GLU A 78 4.55 -5.86 -7.66
CA GLU A 78 5.20 -7.14 -7.91
C GLU A 78 6.16 -7.01 -9.10
N GLY A 79 7.45 -7.26 -8.87
CA GLY A 79 8.46 -7.32 -9.92
C GLY A 79 8.85 -8.76 -10.23
N LYS A 80 9.09 -9.06 -11.51
CA LYS A 80 9.58 -10.38 -11.94
C LYS A 80 10.90 -10.25 -12.69
N ASN A 81 11.85 -11.11 -12.35
CA ASN A 81 13.13 -11.19 -13.05
C ASN A 81 13.17 -12.46 -13.91
N SER A 82 13.46 -12.30 -15.19
CA SER A 82 13.70 -13.40 -16.11
C SER A 82 15.12 -13.96 -15.88
N ILE A 83 15.19 -15.17 -15.33
CA ILE A 83 16.45 -15.85 -15.02
C ILE A 83 16.42 -17.26 -15.60
N VAL A 84 17.34 -17.54 -16.51
CA VAL A 84 17.53 -18.88 -17.10
C VAL A 84 18.54 -19.65 -16.26
N LYS A 85 18.20 -20.89 -15.90
CA LYS A 85 19.04 -21.78 -15.10
C LYS A 85 19.61 -22.87 -16.00
N ARG A 86 20.92 -22.92 -16.13
CA ARG A 86 21.62 -23.93 -16.95
C ARG A 86 22.34 -24.93 -16.07
N SER A 87 22.15 -26.21 -16.38
CA SER A 87 22.91 -27.31 -15.77
C SER A 87 24.28 -27.41 -16.42
N VAL A 88 25.33 -27.57 -15.61
CA VAL A 88 26.71 -27.72 -16.09
C VAL A 88 27.11 -29.20 -16.10
N LEU A 89 27.74 -29.64 -17.20
CA LEU A 89 28.10 -31.05 -17.43
C LEU A 89 29.26 -31.53 -16.53
N LYS A 90 30.11 -30.60 -16.05
CA LYS A 90 31.38 -30.90 -15.36
C LYS A 90 31.27 -30.96 -13.83
N TYR A 91 30.13 -31.42 -13.32
CA TYR A 91 29.87 -31.45 -11.87
C TYR A 91 30.84 -32.35 -11.08
N ASN A 92 31.48 -33.33 -11.72
CA ASN A 92 32.07 -34.48 -11.02
C ASN A 92 33.48 -34.90 -11.45
N GLU A 93 34.12 -34.24 -12.44
CA GLU A 93 35.39 -34.77 -12.97
C GLU A 93 36.68 -34.08 -12.51
N GLN A 94 36.68 -32.81 -12.07
CA GLN A 94 37.98 -32.18 -11.74
C GLN A 94 37.96 -30.88 -10.92
N PHE A 95 36.82 -30.48 -10.35
CA PHE A 95 36.71 -29.17 -9.70
C PHE A 95 36.43 -29.30 -8.19
N SER A 96 37.54 -29.33 -7.47
CA SER A 96 37.69 -29.04 -6.05
C SER A 96 36.76 -27.90 -5.58
N GLY A 97 35.84 -28.20 -4.67
CA GLY A 97 35.46 -27.33 -3.56
C GLY A 97 34.39 -26.23 -3.74
N SER A 98 33.90 -25.87 -4.93
CA SER A 98 33.03 -24.67 -5.04
C SER A 98 31.88 -24.71 -6.05
N THR A 99 31.72 -25.78 -6.82
CA THR A 99 30.81 -25.76 -7.99
C THR A 99 29.69 -26.77 -7.83
N TYR A 100 28.66 -26.40 -7.09
CA TYR A 100 27.39 -27.15 -6.98
C TYR A 100 26.24 -26.27 -7.49
N GLY A 101 25.28 -26.87 -8.21
CA GLY A 101 24.05 -26.21 -8.66
C GLY A 101 24.02 -25.80 -10.13
N THR A 102 23.14 -24.85 -10.47
CA THR A 102 22.91 -24.33 -11.83
C THR A 102 23.51 -22.95 -12.00
N VAL A 103 23.99 -22.63 -13.21
CA VAL A 103 24.40 -21.28 -13.58
C VAL A 103 23.15 -20.46 -13.86
N LYS A 104 22.99 -19.32 -13.17
CA LYS A 104 21.85 -18.40 -13.29
C LYS A 104 22.22 -17.26 -14.23
N GLU A 105 21.69 -17.28 -15.44
CA GLU A 105 21.81 -16.20 -16.42
C GLU A 105 20.65 -15.24 -16.22
N ARG A 106 20.95 -13.96 -15.96
CA ARG A 106 19.93 -12.90 -15.84
C ARG A 106 19.68 -12.32 -17.23
N TRP A 107 18.43 -12.32 -17.67
CA TRP A 107 18.05 -11.88 -19.01
C TRP A 107 17.45 -10.48 -19.00
N SER A 108 16.35 -10.31 -18.27
CA SER A 108 15.61 -9.07 -18.20
C SER A 108 14.88 -8.95 -16.86
N THR A 109 14.51 -7.73 -16.51
CA THR A 109 13.47 -7.45 -15.53
C THR A 109 12.18 -7.23 -16.32
N ASP A 110 11.13 -7.97 -15.98
CA ASP A 110 9.81 -7.80 -16.56
C ASP A 110 9.14 -6.55 -15.94
N ASP A 111 8.06 -6.08 -16.55
CA ASP A 111 7.28 -4.94 -16.05
C ASP A 111 6.75 -5.20 -14.63
N TYR A 112 6.64 -4.13 -13.84
CA TYR A 112 6.04 -4.20 -12.53
C TYR A 112 4.53 -4.36 -12.66
N LYS A 113 3.99 -5.40 -12.03
CA LYS A 113 2.55 -5.57 -11.84
C LYS A 113 2.11 -4.78 -10.62
N ILE A 114 1.16 -3.90 -10.81
CA ILE A 114 0.68 -2.97 -9.80
C ILE A 114 -0.79 -3.27 -9.56
N SER A 115 -1.14 -3.55 -8.30
CA SER A 115 -2.52 -3.71 -7.86
C SER A 115 -2.86 -2.62 -6.88
N ILE A 116 -3.91 -1.87 -7.16
CA ILE A 116 -4.37 -0.73 -6.36
C ILE A 116 -5.77 -1.05 -5.88
N THR A 117 -5.93 -1.23 -4.58
CA THR A 117 -7.22 -1.50 -3.95
C THR A 117 -7.56 -0.36 -3.02
N GLY A 118 -8.81 0.12 -3.09
CA GLY A 118 -9.25 1.17 -2.19
C GLY A 118 -10.76 1.25 -2.09
N VAL A 119 -11.21 2.28 -1.39
CA VAL A 119 -12.63 2.57 -1.19
C VAL A 119 -12.89 4.04 -1.47
N LEU A 120 -14.09 4.31 -1.97
CA LEU A 120 -14.69 5.63 -2.05
C LEU A 120 -15.85 5.66 -1.07
N LEU A 121 -15.95 6.73 -0.29
CA LEU A 121 -17.01 6.94 0.68
C LEU A 121 -17.80 8.17 0.29
N GLY A 122 -19.12 8.05 0.27
CA GLY A 122 -20.03 9.18 0.14
C GLY A 122 -20.16 9.95 1.44
N GLU A 123 -20.51 11.24 1.33
CA GLU A 123 -20.64 12.14 2.48
C GLU A 123 -21.71 11.68 3.47
N ASN A 124 -22.84 11.19 2.96
CA ASN A 124 -23.96 10.72 3.77
C ASN A 124 -23.91 9.19 3.92
N GLU A 125 -24.07 8.69 5.14
CA GLU A 125 -24.07 7.23 5.41
C GLU A 125 -25.30 6.50 4.84
N ARG A 126 -26.44 7.19 4.75
CA ARG A 126 -27.73 6.65 4.29
C ARG A 126 -28.49 7.71 3.54
N GLY A 127 -29.23 7.31 2.52
CA GLY A 127 -30.07 8.25 1.78
C GLY A 127 -30.56 7.70 0.46
N THR A 128 -31.04 8.60 -0.40
CA THR A 128 -31.30 8.24 -1.80
C THR A 128 -29.98 8.03 -2.53
N TYR A 129 -29.99 7.30 -3.66
CA TYR A 129 -28.83 7.09 -4.52
C TYR A 129 -28.02 8.39 -4.76
N ASP A 130 -28.68 9.50 -5.05
CA ASP A 130 -28.01 10.78 -5.32
C ASP A 130 -27.35 11.44 -4.10
N GLN A 131 -27.69 11.02 -2.88
CA GLN A 131 -27.20 11.62 -1.65
C GLN A 131 -26.11 10.78 -0.97
N ALA A 132 -26.20 9.45 -1.09
CA ALA A 132 -25.29 8.52 -0.42
C ALA A 132 -24.15 8.04 -1.35
N PHE A 133 -24.39 7.91 -2.66
CA PHE A 133 -23.39 7.37 -3.58
C PHE A 133 -22.25 8.37 -3.85
N PRO A 134 -20.97 7.97 -3.78
CA PRO A 134 -19.81 8.85 -4.06
C PRO A 134 -19.65 9.12 -5.56
N ARG A 135 -20.58 9.88 -6.15
CA ARG A 135 -20.68 10.12 -7.60
C ARG A 135 -19.48 10.89 -8.15
N GLU A 136 -19.11 12.00 -7.52
CA GLU A 136 -18.02 12.88 -8.00
C GLU A 136 -16.68 12.12 -8.05
N ASP A 137 -16.35 11.41 -6.98
CA ASP A 137 -15.11 10.64 -6.88
C ASP A 137 -15.12 9.45 -7.85
N PHE A 138 -16.27 8.79 -8.02
CA PHE A 138 -16.43 7.71 -8.97
C PHE A 138 -16.31 8.18 -10.43
N GLU A 139 -16.93 9.30 -10.79
CA GLU A 139 -16.84 9.88 -12.13
C GLU A 139 -15.41 10.31 -12.45
N SER A 140 -14.73 10.92 -11.46
CA SER A 140 -13.31 11.27 -11.57
C SER A 140 -12.44 10.04 -11.77
N LEU A 141 -12.61 8.99 -10.94
CA LEU A 141 -11.86 7.75 -11.09
C LEU A 141 -12.13 7.08 -12.45
N LYS A 142 -13.41 6.97 -12.83
CA LYS A 142 -13.85 6.40 -14.11
C LYS A 142 -13.21 7.12 -15.30
N TYR A 143 -13.05 8.45 -15.22
CA TYR A 143 -12.37 9.20 -16.27
C TYR A 143 -10.95 8.68 -16.52
N TYR A 144 -10.16 8.43 -15.47
CA TYR A 144 -8.80 7.88 -15.60
C TYR A 144 -8.80 6.42 -16.03
N LEU A 145 -9.70 5.60 -15.49
CA LEU A 145 -9.79 4.18 -15.84
C LEU A 145 -10.08 3.92 -17.32
N LEU A 146 -10.83 4.83 -17.95
CA LEU A 146 -11.22 4.71 -19.35
C LEU A 146 -10.29 5.45 -20.32
N GLN A 147 -9.21 6.07 -19.84
CA GLN A 147 -8.22 6.64 -20.74
C GLN A 147 -7.43 5.51 -21.41
N GLY A 148 -7.39 5.52 -22.75
CA GLY A 148 -6.58 4.61 -23.55
C GLY A 148 -5.13 5.08 -23.71
N LYS A 149 -4.57 5.72 -22.68
CA LYS A 149 -3.24 6.34 -22.68
C LYS A 149 -2.47 5.98 -21.41
N GLU A 150 -1.17 6.24 -21.41
CA GLU A 150 -0.34 6.16 -20.22
C GLU A 150 -0.83 7.14 -19.14
N ILE A 151 -0.93 6.64 -17.91
CA ILE A 151 -1.37 7.44 -16.77
C ILE A 151 -0.15 7.76 -15.94
N ALA A 152 0.15 9.05 -15.79
CA ALA A 152 1.19 9.52 -14.89
C ALA A 152 0.73 9.28 -13.45
N VAL A 153 1.58 8.62 -12.67
CA VAL A 153 1.33 8.32 -11.26
C VAL A 153 2.35 9.02 -10.38
N THR A 154 1.88 9.55 -9.26
CA THR A 154 2.75 10.16 -8.26
C THR A 154 2.37 9.62 -6.90
N SER A 155 3.32 8.91 -6.29
CA SER A 155 3.26 8.45 -4.90
C SER A 155 4.69 8.21 -4.43
N PRO A 156 5.02 8.45 -3.14
CA PRO A 156 6.38 8.25 -2.65
C PRO A 156 6.93 6.83 -2.91
N ILE A 157 6.08 5.80 -2.85
CA ILE A 157 6.51 4.43 -3.13
C ILE A 157 6.84 4.20 -4.60
N PHE A 158 6.07 4.80 -5.52
CA PHE A 158 6.34 4.70 -6.95
C PHE A 158 7.60 5.47 -7.34
N GLU A 159 7.85 6.63 -6.73
CA GLU A 159 9.07 7.41 -6.95
C GLU A 159 10.32 6.64 -6.51
N ILE A 160 10.30 6.01 -5.33
CA ILE A 160 11.42 5.18 -4.85
C ILE A 160 11.67 3.98 -5.78
N MET A 161 10.60 3.42 -6.34
CA MET A 161 10.68 2.31 -7.30
C MET A 161 11.06 2.75 -8.72
N GLY A 162 11.06 4.05 -9.02
CA GLY A 162 11.31 4.58 -10.37
C GLY A 162 10.15 4.38 -11.36
N ILE A 163 8.93 4.22 -10.85
CA ILE A 163 7.71 4.05 -11.65
C ILE A 163 7.04 5.42 -11.77
N HIS A 164 6.89 5.93 -12.99
CA HIS A 164 6.28 7.24 -13.26
C HIS A 164 5.00 7.16 -14.06
N TYR A 165 4.84 6.10 -14.85
CA TYR A 165 3.67 5.88 -15.68
C TYR A 165 3.17 4.45 -15.48
N ILE A 166 1.85 4.29 -15.59
CA ILE A 166 1.20 2.99 -15.57
C ILE A 166 0.22 2.87 -16.74
N ALA A 167 0.03 1.65 -17.21
CA ALA A 167 -1.02 1.26 -18.13
C ALA A 167 -2.02 0.37 -17.39
N ILE A 168 -3.31 0.70 -17.43
CA ILE A 168 -4.36 -0.08 -16.77
C ILE A 168 -4.70 -1.30 -17.62
N GLU A 169 -4.60 -2.49 -17.04
CA GLU A 169 -5.00 -3.74 -17.69
C GLU A 169 -6.45 -4.10 -17.39
N ASP A 170 -6.86 -3.96 -16.12
CA ASP A 170 -8.15 -4.43 -15.62
C ASP A 170 -8.60 -3.59 -14.43
N PHE A 171 -9.91 -3.45 -14.25
CA PHE A 171 -10.49 -2.81 -13.08
C PHE A 171 -11.81 -3.48 -12.71
N SER A 172 -12.07 -3.57 -11.41
CA SER A 172 -13.29 -4.17 -10.89
C SER A 172 -13.84 -3.39 -9.70
N PHE A 173 -15.15 -3.43 -9.53
CA PHE A 173 -15.87 -2.82 -8.41
C PHE A 173 -16.58 -3.93 -7.62
N PRO A 174 -15.89 -4.56 -6.65
CA PRO A 174 -16.47 -5.65 -5.89
C PRO A 174 -17.67 -5.16 -5.05
N PHE A 175 -18.63 -6.07 -4.83
CA PHE A 175 -19.80 -5.75 -4.02
C PHE A 175 -19.40 -5.48 -2.57
N VAL A 176 -19.87 -4.36 -2.03
CA VAL A 176 -19.69 -3.97 -0.63
C VAL A 176 -21.04 -3.74 0.03
N LYS A 177 -21.08 -3.96 1.35
CA LYS A 177 -22.27 -3.68 2.15
C LYS A 177 -22.25 -2.21 2.55
N GLY A 178 -23.17 -1.42 2.01
CA GLY A 178 -23.31 0.00 2.33
C GLY A 178 -23.72 0.79 1.09
N GLU A 179 -24.65 1.72 1.24
CA GLU A 179 -25.12 2.58 0.15
C GLU A 179 -24.07 3.65 -0.22
N ASN A 180 -23.23 4.01 0.76
CA ASN A 180 -22.24 5.07 0.67
C ASN A 180 -20.81 4.57 0.43
N VAL A 181 -20.60 3.26 0.35
CA VAL A 181 -19.26 2.68 0.18
C VAL A 181 -19.16 2.06 -1.20
N LEU A 182 -18.07 2.35 -1.90
CA LEU A 182 -17.72 1.68 -3.15
C LEU A 182 -16.25 1.25 -3.10
N ALA A 183 -16.00 -0.06 -3.09
CA ALA A 183 -14.64 -0.57 -3.24
C ALA A 183 -14.26 -0.64 -4.72
N TYR A 184 -12.96 -0.47 -5.00
CA TYR A 184 -12.38 -0.66 -6.32
C TYR A 184 -11.09 -1.45 -6.22
N GLU A 185 -10.82 -2.22 -7.27
CA GLU A 185 -9.55 -2.91 -7.50
C GLU A 185 -9.10 -2.60 -8.93
N ILE A 186 -7.88 -2.09 -9.07
CA ILE A 186 -7.28 -1.71 -10.35
C ILE A 186 -6.00 -2.51 -10.51
N LYS A 187 -5.83 -3.15 -11.66
CA LYS A 187 -4.61 -3.85 -12.06
C LYS A 187 -3.97 -3.10 -13.20
N ALA A 188 -2.70 -2.81 -13.05
CA ALA A 188 -1.93 -2.03 -13.98
C ALA A 188 -0.51 -2.59 -14.12
N LEU A 189 0.14 -2.23 -15.22
CA LEU A 189 1.56 -2.48 -15.46
C LEU A 189 2.32 -1.16 -15.42
N SER A 190 3.58 -1.20 -14.97
CA SER A 190 4.48 -0.07 -15.18
C SER A 190 4.69 0.16 -16.67
N ASP A 191 4.66 1.42 -17.08
CA ASP A 191 4.83 1.81 -18.47
C ASP A 191 5.88 2.92 -18.62
N VAL A 192 6.31 3.15 -19.85
CA VAL A 192 7.19 4.24 -20.26
C VAL A 192 6.57 4.92 -21.48
N PRO A 193 6.41 6.25 -21.48
CA PRO A 193 5.79 6.96 -22.59
C PRO A 193 6.59 6.70 -23.88
N LEU A 194 5.94 6.07 -24.84
CA LEU A 194 6.55 5.80 -26.14
C LEU A 194 6.39 7.04 -27.03
N GLN A 195 7.50 7.71 -27.35
CA GLN A 195 7.52 8.66 -28.45
C GLN A 195 7.51 7.87 -29.77
N LEU A 196 6.31 7.72 -30.35
CA LEU A 196 6.20 7.34 -31.76
C LEU A 196 6.75 8.53 -32.57
N PHE A 197 7.86 8.33 -33.27
CA PHE A 197 8.39 9.33 -34.19
C PHE A 197 7.34 9.63 -35.26
N GLU A 198 6.87 10.89 -35.32
CA GLU A 198 6.04 11.42 -36.41
C GLU A 198 6.84 11.62 -37.70
#